data_AF-A0A2G4KBY3-F1
#
_entry.id   AF-A0A2G4KBY3-F1
#
_cell.length_a   1.000
_cell.length_b   1.000
_cell.length_c   1.000
_cell.angle_alpha   90.00
_cell.angle_beta   90.00
_cell.angle_gamma   90.00
#
_symmetry.space_group_name_H-M   'P 1'
#
loop_
_entity.id
_entity.type
_entity.pdbx_description
1 polymer ?
#
loop_
_entity_poly.entity_id
_entity_poly.type
_entity_poly.pdbx_seq_one_letter_code
_entity_poly.pdbx_strand_id
1 'polypeptide(L)'
;GDYGLDILRSGLGIPVVGCGDAALEEAARLGRTFALVTTWPRRFDGLHRQAGAARARARAGCRGILSIGGEEDLTGVSQPGGYLSRIAAGEAGILDRLRDACRHAVERNGAEVIVLGCTCLSSVAETLARDCSVPVVNPRLAGVRSALRQVAQDSARANAGFRAESLDVLKSMLDAVADTPPEACPTCVGDHLDPQAHPSRGA
;
A
#
# COMPACT_ATOMS: atom_id res chain seq x y z
N GLY A 1 -1.29 4.97 2.46
CA GLY A 1 -1.53 4.57 3.85
C GLY A 1 -2.79 3.71 3.90
N ASP A 2 -3.00 2.99 5.00
CA ASP A 2 -4.15 2.11 5.18
C ASP A 2 -5.27 2.85 5.93
N TYR A 3 -5.93 3.80 5.26
CA TYR A 3 -6.96 4.63 5.86
C TYR A 3 -8.22 3.81 6.16
N GLY A 4 -8.94 4.17 7.23
CA GLY A 4 -10.18 3.50 7.62
C GLY A 4 -10.02 2.08 8.17
N LEU A 5 -8.78 1.59 8.32
CA LEU A 5 -8.50 0.23 8.76
C LEU A 5 -9.11 -0.09 10.14
N ASP A 6 -9.01 0.83 11.10
CA ASP A 6 -9.60 0.65 12.43
C ASP A 6 -11.14 0.63 12.38
N ILE A 7 -11.75 1.40 11.49
CA ILE A 7 -13.20 1.42 11.28
C ILE A 7 -13.64 0.06 10.73
N LEU A 8 -12.99 -0.41 9.67
CA LEU A 8 -13.26 -1.72 9.08
C LEU A 8 -13.07 -2.86 10.09
N ARG A 9 -12.02 -2.82 10.92
CA ARG A 9 -11.78 -3.82 11.98
C ARG A 9 -12.87 -3.82 13.06
N SER A 10 -13.44 -2.66 13.38
CA SER A 10 -14.52 -2.55 14.37
C SER A 10 -15.88 -3.02 13.83
N GLY A 11 -16.10 -2.94 12.51
CA GLY A 11 -17.38 -3.23 11.88
C GLY A 11 -17.50 -4.62 11.23
N LEU A 12 -16.37 -5.27 10.90
CA LEU A 12 -16.36 -6.54 10.17
C LEU A 12 -16.05 -7.72 11.08
N GLY A 13 -16.76 -8.84 10.87
CA GLY A 13 -16.52 -10.11 11.57
C GLY A 13 -15.34 -10.93 11.01
N ILE A 14 -14.60 -10.39 10.05
CA ILE A 14 -13.47 -11.04 9.37
C ILE A 14 -12.16 -10.28 9.62
N PRO A 15 -10.99 -10.94 9.53
CA PRO A 15 -9.71 -10.26 9.64
C PRO A 15 -9.54 -9.15 8.59
N VAL A 16 -9.09 -7.98 9.03
CA VAL A 16 -8.81 -6.83 8.13
C VAL A 16 -7.34 -6.45 8.24
N VAL A 17 -6.65 -6.49 7.10
CA VAL A 17 -5.21 -6.27 6.98
C VAL A 17 -4.93 -5.07 6.09
N GLY A 18 -4.15 -4.12 6.61
CA GLY A 18 -3.57 -3.04 5.83
C GLY A 18 -2.35 -3.52 5.07
N CYS A 19 -2.27 -3.23 3.77
CA CYS A 19 -1.13 -3.63 2.95
C CYS A 19 0.13 -2.84 3.32
N GLY A 20 -0.01 -1.55 3.62
CA GLY A 20 1.11 -0.72 4.07
C GLY A 20 1.66 -1.19 5.41
N ASP A 21 0.78 -1.43 6.37
CA ASP A 21 1.07 -1.98 7.68
C ASP A 21 1.85 -3.28 7.60
N ALA A 22 1.34 -4.22 6.80
CA ALA A 22 1.98 -5.53 6.61
C ALA A 22 3.35 -5.40 5.92
N ALA A 23 3.50 -4.48 4.98
CA ALA A 23 4.78 -4.21 4.31
C ALA A 23 5.83 -3.66 5.28
N LEU A 24 5.43 -2.74 6.16
CA LEU A 24 6.32 -2.17 7.17
C LEU A 24 6.73 -3.21 8.22
N GLU A 25 5.82 -4.09 8.62
CA GLU A 25 6.14 -5.23 9.50
C GLU A 25 7.10 -6.23 8.83
N GLU A 26 6.89 -6.51 7.54
CA GLU A 26 7.78 -7.38 6.78
C GLU A 26 9.18 -6.77 6.67
N ALA A 27 9.29 -5.49 6.33
CA ALA A 27 10.56 -4.78 6.27
C ALA A 27 11.29 -4.75 7.62
N ALA A 28 10.58 -4.48 8.72
CA ALA A 28 11.15 -4.46 10.07
C ALA A 28 11.63 -5.83 10.57
N ARG A 29 11.22 -6.93 9.92
CA ARG A 29 11.75 -8.28 10.16
C ARG A 29 12.97 -8.59 9.28
N LEU A 30 13.01 -8.04 8.07
CA LEU A 30 14.08 -8.28 7.09
C LEU A 30 15.35 -7.49 7.39
N GLY A 31 15.25 -6.29 7.97
CA GLY A 31 16.40 -5.43 8.25
C GLY A 31 16.18 -4.52 9.45
N ARG A 32 17.26 -3.86 9.90
CA ARG A 32 17.20 -2.85 10.97
C ARG A 32 16.74 -1.50 10.42
N THR A 33 17.01 -1.23 9.14
CA THR A 33 16.67 0.02 8.47
C THR A 33 15.96 -0.22 7.15
N PHE A 34 15.01 0.63 6.81
CA PHE A 34 14.32 0.58 5.52
C PHE A 34 13.98 1.98 5.03
N ALA A 35 13.67 2.11 3.74
CA ALA A 35 13.12 3.34 3.16
C ALA A 35 11.87 3.04 2.35
N LEU A 36 10.95 4.00 2.30
CA LEU A 36 9.75 3.94 1.48
C LEU A 36 10.02 4.62 0.14
N VAL A 37 9.74 3.93 -0.97
CA VAL A 37 9.77 4.51 -2.32
C VAL A 37 8.34 4.52 -2.85
N THR A 38 7.81 5.69 -3.15
CA THR A 38 6.41 5.88 -3.54
C THR A 38 6.29 6.68 -4.84
N THR A 39 5.21 6.40 -5.55
CA THR A 39 4.86 7.09 -6.80
C THR A 39 4.05 8.36 -6.57
N TRP A 40 3.60 8.60 -5.34
CA TRP A 40 2.77 9.76 -5.00
C TRP A 40 3.63 10.99 -4.72
N PRO A 41 3.12 12.21 -4.93
CA PRO A 41 3.83 13.44 -4.58
C PRO A 41 4.12 13.58 -3.09
N ARG A 42 5.14 14.40 -2.77
CA ARG A 42 5.64 14.63 -1.40
C ARG A 42 4.56 15.08 -0.41
N ARG A 43 3.51 15.76 -0.86
CA ARG A 43 2.40 16.18 0.00
C ARG A 43 1.70 14.99 0.70
N PHE A 44 1.80 13.79 0.12
CA PHE A 44 1.24 12.57 0.68
C PHE A 44 2.19 11.83 1.64
N ASP A 45 3.42 12.31 1.85
CA ASP A 45 4.39 11.69 2.77
C ASP A 45 3.83 11.54 4.19
N GLY A 46 2.99 12.48 4.63
CA GLY A 46 2.31 12.42 5.92
C GLY A 46 1.48 11.15 6.10
N LEU A 47 0.83 10.68 5.04
CA LEU A 47 0.01 9.48 5.03
C LEU A 47 0.85 8.20 5.16
N HIS A 48 2.05 8.20 4.58
CA HIS A 48 3.00 7.10 4.74
C HIS A 48 3.61 7.08 6.16
N ARG A 49 3.86 8.25 6.76
CA ARG A 49 4.33 8.35 8.16
C ARG A 49 3.28 7.86 9.15
N GLN A 50 2.00 8.11 8.88
CA GLN A 50 0.88 7.63 9.72
C GLN A 50 0.77 6.10 9.73
N ALA A 51 0.92 5.44 8.57
CA ALA A 51 0.91 3.97 8.48
C ALA A 51 2.03 3.30 9.34
N GLY A 52 3.15 4.00 9.56
CA GLY A 52 4.21 3.54 10.48
C GLY A 52 4.04 3.98 11.94
N ALA A 53 3.17 4.95 12.22
CA ALA A 53 3.08 5.58 13.54
C ALA A 53 2.52 4.66 14.61
N ALA A 54 1.63 3.72 14.25
CA ALA A 54 1.06 2.75 15.18
C ALA A 54 2.06 1.66 15.62
N ARG A 55 3.23 1.55 14.96
CA ARG A 55 4.21 0.49 15.23
C ARG A 55 5.60 1.08 15.48
N ALA A 56 5.94 1.24 16.77
CA ALA A 56 7.19 1.87 17.23
C ALA A 56 8.46 1.31 16.54
N ARG A 57 8.54 0.00 16.31
CA ARG A 57 9.68 -0.65 15.65
C ARG A 57 9.80 -0.30 14.17
N ALA A 58 8.69 -0.21 13.45
CA ALA A 58 8.67 0.24 12.06
C ALA A 58 9.07 1.72 11.96
N ARG A 59 8.59 2.56 12.88
CA ARG A 59 8.94 3.98 12.92
C ARG A 59 10.44 4.23 13.15
N ALA A 60 11.08 3.44 14.02
CA ALA A 60 12.50 3.58 14.32
C ALA A 60 13.44 3.16 13.15
N GLY A 61 12.97 2.24 12.30
CA GLY A 61 13.74 1.71 11.17
C GLY A 61 13.65 2.54 9.89
N CYS A 62 12.63 3.40 9.75
CA CYS A 62 12.43 4.19 8.52
C CYS A 62 13.50 5.28 8.37
N ARG A 63 14.26 5.25 7.27
CA ARG A 63 15.33 6.20 6.94
C ARG A 63 14.92 7.28 5.94
N GLY A 64 13.70 7.21 5.42
CA GLY A 64 13.16 8.24 4.53
C GLY A 64 11.98 7.75 3.70
N ILE A 65 11.27 8.72 3.14
CA ILE A 65 10.25 8.51 2.10
C ILE A 65 10.73 9.24 0.85
N LEU A 66 10.85 8.51 -0.25
CA LEU A 66 11.28 9.02 -1.53
C LEU A 66 10.08 8.96 -2.49
N SER A 67 9.63 10.14 -2.85
CA SER A 67 8.41 10.38 -3.62
C SER A 67 8.81 10.80 -5.02
N ILE A 68 8.51 9.97 -6.02
CA ILE A 68 8.94 10.19 -7.40
C ILE A 68 7.90 10.90 -8.27
N GLY A 69 6.63 10.91 -7.86
CA GLY A 69 5.55 11.52 -8.63
C GLY A 69 5.48 13.03 -8.48
N GLY A 70 5.11 13.71 -9.56
CA GLY A 70 4.81 15.14 -9.59
C GLY A 70 3.32 15.45 -9.41
N GLU A 71 2.98 16.73 -9.25
CA GLU A 71 1.58 17.16 -9.17
C GLU A 71 0.85 16.94 -10.52
N GLU A 72 1.59 17.08 -11.62
CA GLU A 72 1.17 16.79 -12.97
C GLU A 72 0.78 15.33 -13.18
N ASP A 73 1.43 14.40 -12.47
CA ASP A 73 1.15 12.96 -12.54
C ASP A 73 -0.23 12.61 -11.94
N LEU A 74 -0.87 13.54 -11.20
CA LEU A 74 -2.18 13.32 -10.59
C LEU A 74 -3.35 13.64 -11.52
N THR A 75 -3.13 14.41 -12.59
CA THR A 75 -4.21 14.80 -13.50
C THR A 75 -4.64 13.59 -14.32
N GLY A 76 -5.89 13.14 -14.17
CA GLY A 76 -6.38 11.93 -14.82
C GLY A 76 -5.64 10.65 -14.37
N VAL A 77 -5.16 10.62 -13.13
CA VAL A 77 -4.30 9.55 -12.58
C VAL A 77 -4.80 8.12 -12.86
N SER A 78 -6.10 7.88 -12.73
CA SER A 78 -6.75 6.58 -12.94
C SER A 78 -7.32 6.37 -14.34
N GLN A 79 -7.28 7.39 -15.21
CA GLN A 79 -7.83 7.27 -16.56
C GLN A 79 -7.00 6.29 -17.41
N PRO A 80 -7.58 5.70 -18.47
CA PRO A 80 -6.82 4.93 -19.45
C PRO A 80 -5.65 5.77 -20.01
N GLY A 81 -4.43 5.23 -19.96
CA GLY A 81 -3.20 5.96 -20.34
C GLY A 81 -2.73 6.99 -19.30
N GLY A 82 -3.47 7.17 -18.21
CA GLY A 82 -3.08 7.95 -17.03
C GLY A 82 -1.95 7.30 -16.25
N TYR A 83 -1.49 8.00 -15.21
CA TYR A 83 -0.26 7.64 -14.50
C TYR A 83 -0.26 6.23 -13.91
N LEU A 84 -1.38 5.77 -13.33
CA LEU A 84 -1.46 4.40 -12.79
C LEU A 84 -1.36 3.34 -13.88
N SER A 85 -1.94 3.58 -15.06
CA SER A 85 -1.84 2.67 -16.21
C SER A 85 -0.40 2.58 -16.72
N ARG A 86 0.33 3.71 -16.76
CA ARG A 86 1.74 3.76 -17.16
C ARG A 86 2.65 3.04 -16.17
N ILE A 87 2.38 3.15 -14.87
CA ILE A 87 3.05 2.35 -13.83
C ILE A 87 2.75 0.86 -14.04
N ALA A 88 1.49 0.50 -14.26
CA ALA A 88 1.08 -0.89 -14.47
C ALA A 88 1.79 -1.52 -15.67
N ALA A 89 1.95 -0.76 -16.76
CA ALA A 89 2.67 -1.15 -17.96
C ALA A 89 4.21 -1.18 -17.80
N GLY A 90 4.75 -0.71 -16.67
CA GLY A 90 6.20 -0.67 -16.44
C GLY A 90 6.90 0.32 -17.37
N GLU A 91 6.30 1.48 -17.62
CA GLU A 91 6.88 2.50 -18.49
C GLU A 91 8.32 2.86 -18.06
N ALA A 92 9.24 2.87 -19.02
CA ALA A 92 10.67 2.99 -18.77
C ALA A 92 11.03 4.24 -17.94
N GLY A 93 10.47 5.41 -18.28
CA GLY A 93 10.76 6.65 -17.55
C GLY A 93 10.27 6.63 -16.09
N ILE A 94 9.21 5.88 -15.79
CA ILE A 94 8.74 5.69 -14.41
C ILE A 94 9.64 4.70 -13.68
N LEU A 95 10.00 3.59 -14.32
CA LEU A 95 10.93 2.60 -13.76
C LEU A 95 12.29 3.22 -13.45
N ASP A 96 12.81 4.09 -14.30
CA ASP A 96 14.10 4.75 -14.09
C ASP A 96 14.04 5.69 -12.89
N ARG A 97 12.96 6.49 -12.75
CA ARG A 97 12.72 7.29 -11.54
C ARG A 97 12.64 6.43 -10.28
N LEU A 98 11.97 5.27 -10.35
CA LEU A 98 11.86 4.34 -9.22
C LEU A 98 13.22 3.73 -8.86
N ARG A 99 14.01 3.30 -9.84
CA ARG A 99 15.38 2.78 -9.64
C ARG A 99 16.29 3.81 -9.02
N ASP A 100 16.21 5.05 -9.48
CA ASP A 100 16.99 6.17 -8.95
C ASP A 100 16.63 6.46 -7.49
N ALA A 101 15.33 6.42 -7.16
CA ALA A 101 14.89 6.52 -5.78
C ALA A 101 15.38 5.35 -4.92
N CYS A 102 15.26 4.10 -5.39
CA CYS A 102 15.79 2.94 -4.66
C CYS A 102 17.29 3.07 -4.41
N ARG A 103 18.07 3.44 -5.43
CA ARG A 103 19.52 3.64 -5.32
C ARG A 103 19.85 4.76 -4.33
N HIS A 104 19.17 5.90 -4.41
CA HIS A 104 19.32 6.99 -3.45
C HIS A 104 19.04 6.52 -2.02
N ALA A 105 17.96 5.76 -1.82
CA ALA A 105 17.57 5.26 -0.51
C ALA A 105 18.63 4.34 0.10
N VAL A 106 19.25 3.48 -0.71
CA VAL A 106 20.34 2.60 -0.26
C VAL A 106 21.61 3.41 0.01
N GLU A 107 22.11 4.12 -0.99
CA GLU A 107 23.43 4.76 -0.96
C GLU A 107 23.50 5.96 -0.01
N ARG A 108 22.44 6.77 0.04
CA ARG A 108 22.45 8.03 0.81
C ARG A 108 21.76 7.91 2.16
N ASN A 109 20.73 7.09 2.26
CA ASN A 109 19.95 6.95 3.50
C ASN A 109 20.31 5.68 4.28
N GLY A 110 21.16 4.79 3.73
CA GLY A 110 21.57 3.56 4.39
C GLY A 110 20.41 2.59 4.63
N ALA A 111 19.46 2.53 3.69
CA ALA A 111 18.35 1.58 3.76
C ALA A 111 18.84 0.15 3.46
N GLU A 112 18.63 -0.77 4.42
CA GLU A 112 18.90 -2.20 4.23
C GLU A 112 17.74 -2.91 3.52
N VAL A 113 16.57 -2.27 3.38
CA VAL A 113 15.36 -2.78 2.71
C VAL A 113 14.61 -1.63 2.03
N ILE A 114 14.07 -1.86 0.84
CA ILE A 114 13.12 -0.93 0.19
C ILE A 114 11.69 -1.41 0.41
N VAL A 115 10.79 -0.51 0.77
CA VAL A 115 9.35 -0.75 0.84
C VAL A 115 8.66 0.06 -0.24
N LEU A 116 7.92 -0.60 -1.13
CA LEU A 116 7.12 0.14 -2.10
C LEU A 116 5.92 0.76 -1.38
N GLY A 117 5.76 2.07 -1.51
CA GLY A 117 4.78 2.86 -0.76
C GLY A 117 3.35 2.77 -1.29
N CYS A 118 3.15 2.20 -2.48
CA CYS A 118 1.84 2.07 -3.12
C CYS A 118 1.64 0.65 -3.67
N THR A 119 0.44 0.08 -3.48
CA THR A 119 0.06 -1.20 -4.09
C THR A 119 0.02 -1.14 -5.61
N CYS A 120 -0.15 0.04 -6.20
CA CYS A 120 -0.03 0.26 -7.64
C CYS A 120 1.37 -0.10 -8.20
N LEU A 121 2.41 -0.08 -7.37
CA LEU A 121 3.77 -0.49 -7.76
C LEU A 121 3.97 -2.01 -7.78
N SER A 122 2.94 -2.81 -7.48
CA SER A 122 3.07 -4.27 -7.38
C SER A 122 3.44 -4.93 -8.70
N SER A 123 2.98 -4.39 -9.84
CA SER A 123 3.28 -4.91 -11.18
C SER A 123 4.75 -4.78 -11.54
N VAL A 124 5.44 -3.76 -10.99
CA VAL A 124 6.85 -3.47 -11.27
C VAL A 124 7.78 -3.94 -10.15
N ALA A 125 7.23 -4.47 -9.05
CA ALA A 125 8.00 -4.81 -7.86
C ALA A 125 9.11 -5.83 -8.12
N GLU A 126 8.85 -6.86 -8.94
CA GLU A 126 9.85 -7.88 -9.27
C GLU A 126 10.97 -7.33 -10.16
N THR A 127 10.64 -6.43 -11.09
CA THR A 127 11.63 -5.71 -11.89
C THR A 127 12.53 -4.86 -11.00
N LEU A 128 11.95 -4.08 -10.07
CA LEU A 128 12.74 -3.29 -9.13
C LEU A 128 13.57 -4.17 -8.19
N ALA A 129 13.04 -5.32 -7.75
CA ALA A 129 13.75 -6.24 -6.88
C ALA A 129 15.00 -6.85 -7.56
N ARG A 130 14.92 -7.15 -8.86
CA ARG A 130 16.08 -7.63 -9.63
C ARG A 130 17.19 -6.59 -9.76
N ASP A 131 16.80 -5.32 -9.86
CA ASP A 131 17.73 -4.20 -10.07
C ASP A 131 18.26 -3.60 -8.75
N CYS A 132 17.61 -3.88 -7.61
CA CYS A 132 18.02 -3.37 -6.30
C CYS A 132 19.07 -4.26 -5.63
N SER A 133 20.05 -3.62 -4.98
CA SER A 133 21.07 -4.30 -4.18
C SER A 133 20.56 -4.80 -2.81
N VAL A 134 19.35 -4.42 -2.43
CA VAL A 134 18.70 -4.80 -1.16
C VAL A 134 17.30 -5.36 -1.41
N PRO A 135 16.71 -6.11 -0.47
CA PRO A 135 15.36 -6.65 -0.62
C PRO A 135 14.32 -5.54 -0.88
N VAL A 136 13.39 -5.80 -1.80
CA VAL A 136 12.25 -4.94 -2.10
C VAL A 136 10.96 -5.60 -1.62
N VAL A 137 10.26 -4.95 -0.70
CA VAL A 137 8.98 -5.40 -0.15
C VAL A 137 7.84 -4.87 -1.02
N ASN A 138 7.11 -5.81 -1.61
CA ASN A 138 5.85 -5.54 -2.31
C ASN A 138 4.69 -5.47 -1.29
N PRO A 139 4.01 -4.33 -1.13
CA PRO A 139 2.98 -4.15 -0.12
C PRO A 139 1.73 -5.00 -0.36
N ARG A 140 1.35 -5.25 -1.62
CA ARG A 140 0.20 -6.12 -1.93
C ARG A 140 0.47 -7.55 -1.47
N LEU A 141 1.66 -8.08 -1.79
CA LEU A 141 2.02 -9.44 -1.38
C LEU A 141 2.22 -9.56 0.13
N ALA A 142 2.81 -8.55 0.76
CA ALA A 142 2.93 -8.50 2.22
C ALA A 142 1.55 -8.53 2.91
N GLY A 143 0.60 -7.75 2.37
CA GLY A 143 -0.80 -7.76 2.81
C GLY A 143 -1.44 -9.15 2.70
N VAL A 144 -1.36 -9.78 1.53
CA VAL A 144 -1.90 -11.14 1.31
C VAL A 144 -1.28 -12.16 2.26
N ARG A 145 0.06 -12.16 2.42
CA ARG A 145 0.75 -13.06 3.35
C ARG A 145 0.35 -12.83 4.80
N SER A 146 0.09 -11.58 5.19
CA SER A 146 -0.38 -11.25 6.55
C SER A 146 -1.83 -11.71 6.75
N ALA A 147 -2.71 -11.50 5.77
CA ALA A 147 -4.10 -11.98 5.81
C ALA A 147 -4.18 -13.50 5.91
N LEU A 148 -3.45 -14.24 5.07
CA LEU A 148 -3.41 -15.70 5.10
C LEU A 148 -2.93 -16.23 6.46
N ARG A 149 -1.94 -15.58 7.07
CA ARG A 149 -1.48 -15.94 8.42
C ARG A 149 -2.56 -15.72 9.48
N GLN A 150 -3.28 -14.60 9.45
CA GLN A 150 -4.36 -14.33 10.40
C GLN A 150 -5.53 -15.30 10.26
N VAL A 151 -5.88 -15.67 9.03
CA VAL A 151 -6.91 -16.69 8.76
C VAL A 151 -6.47 -18.06 9.27
N ALA A 152 -5.22 -18.47 8.97
CA ALA A 152 -4.70 -19.77 9.41
C ALA A 152 -4.55 -19.91 10.93
N GLN A 153 -4.49 -18.80 11.66
CA GLN A 153 -4.32 -18.78 13.12
C GLN A 153 -5.66 -18.76 13.88
N ASP A 154 -6.80 -18.99 13.21
CA ASP A 154 -8.16 -18.88 13.79
C ASP A 154 -8.32 -17.64 14.68
N SER A 155 -7.64 -16.55 14.31
CA SER A 155 -7.63 -15.31 15.07
C SER A 155 -8.94 -14.56 14.80
N ALA A 156 -10.03 -15.16 15.25
CA ALA A 156 -11.31 -14.50 15.38
C ALA A 156 -11.14 -13.32 16.34
N ARG A 157 -11.51 -12.14 15.85
CA ARG A 157 -11.67 -10.87 16.58
C ARG A 157 -10.37 -10.13 16.91
N ALA A 158 -9.94 -9.31 15.96
CA ALA A 158 -9.36 -8.02 16.32
C ALA A 158 -10.50 -7.00 16.43
N ASN A 159 -11.22 -6.99 17.56
CA ASN A 159 -12.09 -5.86 17.90
C ASN A 159 -11.19 -4.70 18.35
N ALA A 160 -10.47 -4.11 17.40
CA ALA A 160 -9.64 -2.95 17.64
C ALA A 160 -10.60 -1.77 17.91
N GLY A 161 -10.51 -1.20 19.11
CA GLY A 161 -11.33 -0.07 19.52
C GLY A 161 -11.30 1.05 18.48
N PHE A 162 -12.49 1.57 18.19
CA PHE A 162 -12.74 2.62 17.20
C PHE A 162 -11.97 3.92 17.52
N ARG A 163 -11.32 4.52 16.51
CA ARG A 163 -10.69 5.85 16.58
C ARG A 163 -11.42 6.82 15.64
N ALA A 164 -12.08 7.83 16.21
CA ALA A 164 -12.93 8.77 15.48
C ALA A 164 -12.17 9.62 14.44
N GLU A 165 -10.89 9.92 14.67
CA GLU A 165 -10.08 10.82 13.81
C GLU A 165 -9.84 10.29 12.38
N SER A 166 -10.06 8.99 12.13
CA SER A 166 -9.91 8.37 10.80
C SER A 166 -11.18 8.37 9.95
N LEU A 167 -12.31 8.82 10.50
CA LEU A 167 -13.59 8.88 9.77
C LEU A 167 -13.61 9.98 8.71
N ASP A 168 -13.03 11.14 8.99
CA ASP A 168 -13.16 12.29 8.09
C ASP A 168 -12.39 12.08 6.79
N VAL A 169 -11.21 11.45 6.87
CA VAL A 169 -10.45 11.03 5.69
C VAL A 169 -11.22 9.96 4.92
N LEU A 170 -11.77 8.95 5.59
CA LEU A 170 -12.55 7.89 4.94
C LEU A 170 -13.81 8.45 4.25
N LYS A 171 -14.55 9.34 4.93
CA LYS A 171 -15.71 10.04 4.36
C LYS A 171 -15.31 10.86 3.15
N SER A 172 -14.24 11.65 3.26
CA SER A 172 -13.73 12.44 2.13
C SER A 172 -13.33 11.57 0.94
N MET A 173 -12.76 10.38 1.19
CA MET A 173 -12.44 9.43 0.13
C MET A 173 -13.71 8.84 -0.52
N LEU A 174 -14.72 8.50 0.29
CA LEU A 174 -16.01 8.00 -0.20
C LEU A 174 -16.77 9.08 -0.99
N ASP A 175 -16.82 10.30 -0.49
CA ASP A 175 -17.47 11.45 -1.14
C ASP A 175 -16.78 11.77 -2.47
N ALA A 176 -15.44 11.70 -2.52
CA ALA A 176 -14.68 11.94 -3.75
C ALA A 176 -14.92 10.88 -4.85
N VAL A 177 -15.49 9.72 -4.51
CA VAL A 177 -15.80 8.65 -5.47
C VAL A 177 -17.29 8.35 -5.58
N ALA A 178 -18.15 9.09 -4.86
CA ALA A 178 -19.58 8.79 -4.74
C ALA A 178 -20.30 8.79 -6.09
N ASP A 179 -19.90 9.69 -6.99
CA ASP A 179 -20.48 9.83 -8.34
C ASP A 179 -19.61 9.19 -9.43
N THR A 180 -18.53 8.50 -9.04
CA THR A 180 -17.61 7.87 -10.00
C THR A 180 -18.14 6.49 -10.38
N PRO A 181 -18.30 6.16 -11.68
CA PRO A 181 -18.68 4.82 -12.09
C PRO A 181 -17.66 3.79 -11.60
N PRO A 182 -18.07 2.54 -11.31
CA PRO A 182 -17.18 1.51 -10.80
C PRO A 182 -15.96 1.34 -11.72
N GLU A 183 -14.76 1.55 -11.18
CA GLU A 183 -13.52 1.35 -11.93
C GLU A 183 -13.30 -0.15 -12.14
N ALA A 184 -13.14 -0.55 -13.41
CA ALA A 184 -12.43 -1.77 -13.76
C ALA A 184 -10.94 -1.52 -13.51
N CYS A 185 -10.51 -1.57 -12.24
CA CYS A 185 -9.12 -1.36 -11.89
C CYS A 185 -8.36 -2.65 -12.24
N PRO A 186 -7.49 -2.65 -13.28
CA PRO A 186 -6.80 -3.85 -13.75
C PRO A 186 -5.78 -4.39 -12.72
N THR A 187 -5.64 -3.71 -11.58
CA THR A 187 -4.77 -4.13 -10.49
C THR A 187 -5.54 -4.54 -9.23
N CYS A 188 -6.85 -4.29 -9.13
CA CYS A 188 -7.66 -4.72 -7.99
C CYS A 188 -7.94 -6.23 -8.07
N VAL A 189 -7.78 -6.92 -6.94
CA VAL A 189 -8.11 -8.35 -6.82
C VAL A 189 -9.62 -8.44 -6.55
N GLY A 190 -10.44 -8.20 -7.56
CA GLY A 190 -11.89 -8.09 -7.39
C GLY A 190 -12.72 -8.25 -8.66
N ASP A 191 -12.17 -7.92 -9.83
CA ASP A 191 -12.89 -7.98 -11.12
C ASP A 191 -13.23 -9.42 -11.57
N HIS A 192 -12.87 -10.44 -10.77
CA HIS A 192 -13.21 -11.86 -10.99
C HIS A 192 -14.01 -12.49 -9.84
N LEU A 193 -14.39 -11.72 -8.81
CA LEU A 193 -15.30 -12.20 -7.77
C LEU A 193 -16.73 -11.80 -8.18
N ASP A 194 -17.46 -12.79 -8.70
CA ASP A 194 -18.86 -12.67 -9.05
C ASP A 194 -19.66 -12.03 -7.90
N PRO A 195 -20.28 -10.85 -8.08
CA PRO A 195 -21.09 -10.21 -7.05
C PRO A 195 -22.33 -11.03 -6.66
N GLN A 196 -22.69 -12.06 -7.44
CA GLN A 196 -23.76 -13.02 -7.11
C GLN A 196 -23.29 -14.18 -6.22
N ALA A 197 -22.00 -14.33 -5.94
CA ALA A 197 -21.45 -15.39 -5.09
C ALA A 197 -21.57 -15.06 -3.59
N HIS A 198 -22.71 -14.54 -3.15
CA HIS A 198 -23.07 -14.58 -1.74
C HIS A 198 -23.74 -15.93 -1.45
N PRO A 199 -23.16 -16.81 -0.60
CA PRO A 199 -23.92 -17.92 -0.07
C PRO A 199 -25.06 -17.30 0.74
N SER A 200 -26.29 -17.55 0.28
CA SER A 200 -27.51 -17.26 1.02
C SER A 200 -27.31 -17.72 2.47
N ARG A 201 -27.40 -16.77 3.41
CA ARG A 201 -27.45 -17.10 4.84
C ARG A 201 -28.60 -18.07 5.04
N GLY A 202 -28.27 -19.30 5.43
CA GLY A 202 -29.24 -20.32 5.81
C GLY A 202 -30.08 -19.84 7.00
N ALA A 203 -31.35 -20.20 6.94
CA ALA A 203 -32.33 -20.08 8.02
C ALA A 203 -31.95 -20.96 9.22
#